data_AF-A0A2I0NLK2-F1
#
_entry.id   AF-A0A2I0NLK2-F1
#
_cell.length_a   1.000
_cell.length_b   1.000
_cell.length_c   1.000
_cell.angle_alpha   90.00
_cell.angle_beta   90.00
_cell.angle_gamma   90.00
#
_symmetry.space_group_name_H-M   'P 1'
#
loop_
_entity.id
_entity.type
_entity.pdbx_description
1 polymer ?
#
loop_
_entity_poly.entity_id
_entity_poly.type
_entity_poly.pdbx_seq_one_letter_code
_entity_poly.pdbx_strand_id
1 'polypeptide(L)' 'GKGEAAQRVWTSGRVLAECLEALVGAVYLDGGMSAAAGVLRRLGLTEKG' A
#
# COMPACT_ATOMS: atom_id res chain seq x y z
N GLY A 1 10.13 10.77 -14.66
CA GLY A 1 11.42 11.32 -15.14
C GLY A 1 12.33 10.19 -15.59
N LYS A 2 13.21 10.41 -16.59
CA LYS A 2 14.01 9.34 -17.25
C LYS A 2 14.98 8.54 -16.34
N GLY A 3 15.11 8.87 -15.06
CA GLY A 3 15.90 8.12 -14.07
C GLY A 3 15.16 6.97 -13.37
N GLU A 4 13.83 6.96 -13.39
CA GLU A 4 13.01 5.98 -12.64
C GLU A 4 13.02 4.59 -13.30
N ALA A 5 13.10 4.56 -14.63
CA ALA A 5 13.18 3.35 -15.43
C ALA A 5 14.56 2.66 -15.33
N ALA A 6 15.64 3.44 -15.11
CA ALA A 6 17.00 2.93 -15.08
C ALA A 6 17.41 2.35 -13.71
N GLN A 7 16.83 2.84 -12.61
CA GLN A 7 17.29 2.47 -11.28
C GLN A 7 16.69 1.15 -10.74
N ARG A 8 15.86 0.43 -11.51
CA ARG A 8 15.14 -0.76 -11.02
C ARG A 8 14.39 -0.49 -9.69
N VAL A 9 14.07 0.77 -9.41
CA VAL A 9 13.43 1.21 -8.17
C VAL A 9 12.07 0.53 -8.01
N TRP A 10 11.39 0.32 -9.14
CA TRP A 10 10.15 -0.44 -9.27
C TRP A 10 10.27 -1.95 -9.02
N THR A 11 11.49 -2.52 -9.00
CA THR A 11 11.72 -3.93 -8.65
C THR A 11 12.01 -4.12 -7.16
N SER A 12 12.28 -3.05 -6.43
CA SER A 12 12.36 -3.11 -4.98
C SER A 12 10.94 -3.01 -4.44
N GLY A 13 10.43 -4.10 -3.86
CA GLY A 13 9.12 -4.11 -3.20
C GLY A 13 8.92 -3.01 -2.15
N ARG A 14 10.00 -2.31 -1.76
CA ARG A 14 9.98 -1.11 -0.92
C ARG A 14 9.08 0.00 -1.45
N VAL A 15 9.12 0.32 -2.74
CA VAL A 15 8.31 1.43 -3.30
C VAL A 15 6.82 1.11 -3.19
N LEU A 16 6.45 -0.13 -3.53
CA LEU A 16 5.08 -0.59 -3.38
C LEU A 16 4.64 -0.59 -1.90
N ALA A 17 5.52 -1.00 -0.99
CA ALA A 17 5.24 -1.01 0.44
C ALA A 17 4.99 0.41 0.99
N GLU A 18 5.83 1.40 0.64
CA GLU A 18 5.64 2.78 1.07
C GLU A 18 4.36 3.39 0.49
N CYS A 19 4.06 3.12 -0.79
CA CYS A 19 2.78 3.54 -1.39
C CYS A 19 1.58 2.91 -0.69
N LEU A 20 1.67 1.63 -0.32
CA LEU A 20 0.60 0.94 0.39
C LEU A 20 0.42 1.49 1.81
N GLU A 21 1.50 1.78 2.52
CA GLU A 21 1.45 2.40 3.85
C GLU A 21 0.76 3.76 3.81
N ALA A 22 1.13 4.60 2.83
CA ALA A 22 0.50 5.90 2.62
C ALA A 22 -1.00 5.78 2.30
N LEU A 23 -1.38 4.83 1.44
CA LEU A 23 -2.77 4.57 1.09
C LEU A 23 -3.59 4.12 2.31
N VAL A 24 -3.10 3.15 3.06
CA VAL A 24 -3.77 2.63 4.25
C VAL A 24 -3.89 3.72 5.33
N GLY A 25 -2.84 4.53 5.50
CA GLY A 25 -2.86 5.69 6.40
C GLY A 25 -3.92 6.71 6.01
N ALA A 26 -4.04 7.05 4.72
CA ALA A 26 -5.07 7.96 4.24
C ALA A 26 -6.50 7.42 4.49
N VAL A 27 -6.73 6.13 4.20
CA VAL A 27 -8.04 5.48 4.45
C VAL A 27 -8.35 5.41 5.94
N TYR A 28 -7.36 5.17 6.79
CA TYR A 28 -7.54 5.20 8.23
C TYR A 28 -7.94 6.59 8.73
N LEU A 29 -7.31 7.64 8.23
CA LEU A 29 -7.64 9.03 8.60
C LEU A 29 -9.05 9.43 8.12
N ASP A 30 -9.49 8.91 6.97
CA ASP A 30 -10.80 9.22 6.38
C ASP A 30 -11.95 8.41 7.02
N GLY A 31 -11.75 7.11 7.28
CA GLY A 31 -12.82 6.18 7.67
C GLY A 31 -12.53 5.29 8.89
N GLY A 32 -11.43 5.53 9.59
CA GLY A 32 -11.01 4.78 10.76
C GLY A 32 -10.59 3.33 10.46
N MET A 33 -10.43 2.54 11.53
CA MET A 33 -9.84 1.20 11.46
C MET A 33 -10.64 0.20 10.59
N SER A 34 -11.97 0.30 10.60
CA SER A 34 -12.83 -0.60 9.81
C SER A 34 -12.68 -0.38 8.30
N ALA A 35 -12.51 0.86 7.86
CA ALA A 35 -12.26 1.19 6.46
C ALA A 35 -10.90 0.68 6.00
N ALA A 36 -9.86 0.91 6.81
CA ALA A 36 -8.50 0.42 6.55
C ALA A 36 -8.47 -1.13 6.47
N ALA A 37 -9.10 -1.82 7.43
CA ALA A 37 -9.19 -3.28 7.42
C ALA A 37 -9.99 -3.81 6.21
N GLY A 38 -11.00 -3.07 5.74
CA GLY A 38 -11.74 -3.39 4.52
C GLY A 38 -10.86 -3.35 3.27
N VAL A 39 -9.99 -2.35 3.16
CA VAL A 39 -9.01 -2.24 2.07
C VAL A 39 -8.00 -3.38 2.13
N LEU A 40 -7.43 -3.68 3.29
CA LEU A 40 -6.47 -4.78 3.45
C LEU A 40 -7.08 -6.15 3.11
N ARG A 41 -8.33 -6.41 3.51
CA ARG A 41 -9.06 -7.63 3.12
C ARG A 41 -9.26 -7.74 1.61
N ARG A 42 -9.64 -6.64 0.94
CA ARG A 42 -9.83 -6.61 -0.52
C ARG A 42 -8.54 -6.82 -1.29
N LEU A 43 -7.42 -6.33 -0.74
CA LEU A 43 -6.09 -6.56 -1.28
C LEU A 43 -5.55 -7.98 -0.97
N GLY A 44 -6.28 -8.78 -0.19
CA GLY A 44 -5.84 -10.12 0.21
C GLY A 44 -4.64 -10.11 1.16
N LEU A 45 -4.39 -8.98 1.84
CA LEU A 45 -3.23 -8.75 2.71
C LEU A 45 -3.54 -9.03 4.19
N THR A 46 -4.71 -9.59 4.48
CA THR A 46 -5.08 -10.10 5.79
C THR A 46 -5.24 -11.61 5.69
N GLU A 47 -4.75 -12.34 6.68
CA GLU A 47 -4.99 -13.79 6.77
C GLU A 47 -6.49 -14.08 6.73
N LYS A 48 -6.88 -15.12 6.00
CA LYS A 48 -8.18 -15.75 6.25
C LYS A 48 -8.01 -16.42 7.61
N GLY A 49 -8.69 -15.89 8.63
CA GLY A 49 -8.83 -16.60 9.90
C GLY A 49 -9.38 -18.00 9.70
#